data_AF-A0A436VW77-F1
#
_entry.id   AF-A0A436VW77-F1
#
_cell.length_a   1.000
_cell.length_b   1.000
_cell.length_c   1.000
_cell.angle_alpha   90.00
_cell.angle_beta   90.00
_cell.angle_gamma   90.00
#
_symmetry.space_group_name_H-M   'P 1'
#
loop_
_entity.id
_entity.type
_entity.pdbx_description
1 polymer ?
#
loop_
_entity_poly.entity_id
_entity_poly.type
_entity_poly.pdbx_seq_one_letter_code
_entity_poly.pdbx_strand_id
1 'polypeptide(L)'
;TDPYTGEQKVSNTAAGAGLGAIAGAGLGLLAGGNDRRNALIGAGIGALAGGAIGATMDQNEAELRRQLQGTGVSVTRTGDQIILNMPSDITFNVDQDAVKPGFYPVLNSVALVLNKFRQTTVDVFGHTDSTGGDEHNFDLSQRRALAVANYLSGQGVDSRRFAVTGFGKTRPVASNATAQGRAQNRRVEIQLSPLT
;
A
#
# COMPACT_ATOMS: atom_id res chain seq x y z
N THR A 1 18.10 4.32 2.92
CA THR A 1 18.58 3.91 4.25
C THR A 1 17.42 3.99 5.21
N ASP A 2 17.13 2.90 5.92
CA ASP A 2 16.16 2.90 7.02
C ASP A 2 16.80 3.58 8.25
N PRO A 3 16.19 4.62 8.83
CA PRO A 3 16.79 5.36 9.95
C PRO A 3 16.81 4.60 11.29
N TYR A 4 16.20 3.41 11.39
CA TYR A 4 16.17 2.64 12.65
C TYR A 4 17.06 1.39 12.68
N THR A 5 17.47 0.85 11.52
CA THR A 5 18.23 -0.41 11.47
C THR A 5 19.61 -0.31 10.83
N GLY A 6 19.93 0.81 10.16
CA GLY A 6 21.25 1.01 9.52
C GLY A 6 21.51 0.14 8.29
N GLU A 7 20.56 -0.69 7.88
CA GLU A 7 20.71 -1.53 6.69
C GLU A 7 20.58 -0.70 5.40
N GLN A 8 21.51 -0.96 4.46
CA GLN A 8 21.37 -0.49 3.08
C GLN A 8 20.18 -1.24 2.46
N LYS A 9 19.03 -0.57 2.43
CA LYS A 9 17.86 -1.00 1.66
C LYS A 9 18.29 -1.17 0.19
N VAL A 10 18.59 -2.39 -0.21
CA VAL A 10 18.79 -2.77 -1.61
C VAL A 10 17.52 -2.35 -2.34
N SER A 11 17.65 -1.64 -3.47
CA SER A 11 16.49 -1.22 -4.27
C SER A 11 15.62 -2.44 -4.56
N ASN A 12 14.30 -2.36 -4.33
CA ASN A 12 13.39 -3.48 -4.58
C ASN A 12 13.40 -3.93 -6.06
N THR A 13 13.85 -3.06 -6.97
CA THR A 13 14.17 -3.39 -8.37
C THR A 13 15.20 -4.53 -8.48
N ALA A 14 16.23 -4.54 -7.63
CA ALA A 14 17.25 -5.59 -7.60
C ALA A 14 16.75 -6.87 -6.92
N ALA A 15 15.83 -6.76 -5.94
CA ALA A 15 15.21 -7.91 -5.31
C ALA A 15 14.22 -8.64 -6.25
N GLY A 16 13.41 -7.92 -7.02
CA GLY A 16 12.49 -8.48 -8.02
C GLY A 16 13.22 -9.09 -9.22
N ALA A 17 14.29 -8.45 -9.70
CA ALA A 17 15.17 -9.03 -10.72
C ALA A 17 15.91 -10.28 -10.21
N GLY A 18 16.34 -10.29 -8.96
CA GLY A 18 17.04 -11.42 -8.33
C GLY A 18 16.14 -12.63 -8.08
N LEU A 19 14.93 -12.43 -7.52
CA LEU A 19 13.96 -13.51 -7.28
C LEU A 19 13.32 -14.00 -8.59
N GLY A 20 13.01 -13.10 -9.52
CA GLY A 20 12.48 -13.44 -10.85
C GLY A 20 13.47 -14.22 -11.71
N ALA A 21 14.78 -13.95 -11.58
CA ALA A 21 15.82 -14.75 -12.22
C ALA A 21 15.93 -16.17 -11.65
N ILE A 22 15.71 -16.37 -10.34
CA ILE A 22 15.75 -17.69 -9.69
C ILE A 22 14.53 -18.54 -10.08
N ALA A 23 13.32 -17.96 -10.05
CA ALA A 23 12.10 -18.67 -10.47
C ALA A 23 12.05 -18.93 -11.99
N GLY A 24 12.49 -17.96 -12.80
CA GLY A 24 12.61 -18.10 -14.26
C GLY A 24 13.66 -19.12 -14.68
N ALA A 25 14.76 -19.25 -13.93
CA ALA A 25 15.74 -20.32 -14.12
C ALA A 25 15.17 -21.71 -13.76
N GLY A 26 14.33 -21.81 -12.72
CA GLY A 26 13.74 -23.08 -12.28
C GLY A 26 12.84 -23.75 -13.34
N LEU A 27 12.06 -22.98 -14.09
CA LEU A 27 11.24 -23.49 -15.20
C LEU A 27 12.04 -23.68 -16.50
N GLY A 28 13.12 -22.91 -16.70
CA GLY A 28 14.04 -23.08 -17.84
C GLY A 28 14.90 -24.34 -17.78
N LEU A 29 15.04 -24.96 -16.60
CA LEU A 29 15.78 -26.21 -16.39
C LEU A 29 14.94 -27.48 -16.59
N LEU A 30 13.60 -27.38 -16.68
CA LEU A 30 12.70 -28.52 -16.92
C LEU A 30 12.48 -28.80 -18.42
N ALA A 31 12.84 -27.86 -19.30
CA ALA A 31 12.85 -28.05 -20.75
C ALA A 31 14.22 -28.63 -21.18
N GLY A 32 14.35 -29.96 -21.15
CA GLY A 32 15.62 -30.66 -21.41
C GLY A 32 16.31 -30.24 -22.71
N GLY A 33 17.60 -29.89 -22.60
CA GLY A 33 18.50 -29.62 -23.73
C GLY A 33 19.63 -28.61 -23.40
N ASN A 34 20.87 -28.96 -23.79
CA ASN A 34 22.17 -28.33 -23.49
C ASN A 34 22.23 -26.89 -22.92
N ASP A 35 23.03 -26.76 -21.86
CA ASP A 35 22.79 -26.00 -20.62
C ASP A 35 23.21 -24.53 -20.55
N ARG A 36 23.33 -23.77 -21.65
CA ARG A 36 23.67 -22.31 -21.54
C ARG A 36 22.77 -21.35 -22.31
N ARG A 37 22.08 -21.80 -23.36
CA ARG A 37 21.16 -20.93 -24.12
C ARG A 37 19.74 -20.90 -23.54
N ASN A 38 19.28 -21.97 -22.90
CA ASN A 38 17.90 -22.07 -22.39
C ASN A 38 17.71 -21.40 -21.01
N ALA A 39 18.73 -21.40 -20.15
CA ALA A 39 18.71 -20.67 -18.87
C ALA A 39 18.56 -19.15 -19.03
N LEU A 40 19.09 -18.59 -20.14
CA LEU A 40 18.96 -17.17 -20.51
C LEU A 40 17.51 -16.78 -20.89
N ILE A 41 16.74 -17.71 -21.46
CA ILE A 41 15.37 -17.45 -21.93
C ILE A 41 14.40 -17.37 -20.74
N GLY A 42 14.55 -18.25 -19.75
CA GLY A 42 13.76 -18.24 -18.52
C GLY A 42 14.08 -17.06 -17.59
N ALA A 43 15.36 -16.71 -17.46
CA ALA A 43 15.79 -15.51 -16.73
C ALA A 43 15.30 -14.21 -17.40
N GLY A 44 15.20 -14.18 -18.73
CA GLY A 44 14.68 -13.04 -19.48
C GLY A 44 13.21 -12.75 -19.17
N ILE A 45 12.33 -13.75 -19.22
CA ILE A 45 10.89 -13.53 -19.06
C ILE A 45 10.51 -13.17 -17.62
N GLY A 46 11.12 -13.82 -16.62
CA GLY A 46 10.89 -13.52 -15.19
C GLY A 46 11.44 -12.14 -14.78
N ALA A 47 12.60 -11.74 -15.32
CA ALA A 47 13.14 -10.41 -15.09
C ALA A 47 12.37 -9.31 -15.83
N LEU A 48 11.79 -9.59 -17.01
CA LEU A 48 11.00 -8.62 -17.76
C LEU A 48 9.67 -8.29 -17.07
N ALA A 49 8.93 -9.31 -16.61
CA ALA A 49 7.65 -9.09 -15.94
C ALA A 49 7.82 -8.39 -14.57
N GLY A 50 8.72 -8.91 -13.71
CA GLY A 50 8.99 -8.31 -12.40
C GLY A 50 9.71 -6.95 -12.48
N GLY A 51 10.62 -6.77 -13.45
CA GLY A 51 11.35 -5.51 -13.66
C GLY A 51 10.47 -4.38 -14.17
N ALA A 52 9.53 -4.66 -15.08
CA ALA A 52 8.60 -3.66 -15.58
C ALA A 52 7.60 -3.21 -14.50
N ILE A 53 7.01 -4.16 -13.76
CA ILE A 53 6.07 -3.85 -12.66
C ILE A 53 6.79 -3.08 -11.54
N GLY A 54 7.99 -3.51 -11.16
CA GLY A 54 8.81 -2.84 -10.16
C GLY A 54 9.13 -1.39 -10.56
N ALA A 55 9.59 -1.16 -11.79
CA ALA A 55 9.91 0.17 -12.29
C ALA A 55 8.70 1.11 -12.34
N THR A 56 7.53 0.61 -12.74
CA THR A 56 6.29 1.40 -12.70
C THR A 56 5.91 1.75 -11.27
N MET A 57 5.96 0.80 -10.34
CA MET A 57 5.60 1.07 -8.95
C MET A 57 6.60 2.00 -8.24
N ASP A 58 7.88 1.98 -8.62
CA ASP A 58 8.87 2.94 -8.11
C ASP A 58 8.53 4.38 -8.55
N GLN A 59 8.09 4.56 -9.80
CA GLN A 59 7.58 5.86 -10.29
C GLN A 59 6.33 6.31 -9.51
N ASN A 60 5.43 5.37 -9.24
CA ASN A 60 4.19 5.64 -8.50
C ASN A 60 4.50 6.08 -7.06
N GLU A 61 5.41 5.38 -6.40
CA GLU A 61 5.84 5.71 -5.04
C GLU A 61 6.50 7.09 -4.98
N ALA A 62 7.41 7.40 -5.91
CA ALA A 62 8.08 8.69 -5.95
C ALA A 62 7.09 9.85 -6.12
N GLU A 63 6.09 9.67 -6.99
CA GLU A 63 5.03 10.67 -7.18
C GLU A 63 4.15 10.83 -5.94
N LEU A 64 3.72 9.72 -5.31
CA LEU A 64 2.96 9.74 -4.06
C LEU A 64 3.73 10.45 -2.95
N ARG A 65 5.01 10.10 -2.75
CA ARG A 65 5.87 10.73 -1.75
C ARG A 65 5.97 12.24 -1.98
N ARG A 66 6.14 12.67 -3.24
CA ARG A 66 6.23 14.08 -3.58
C ARG A 66 4.93 14.83 -3.30
N GLN A 67 3.78 14.27 -3.68
CA GLN A 67 2.49 14.93 -3.48
C GLN A 67 2.03 14.91 -2.01
N LEU A 68 2.41 13.89 -1.25
CA LEU A 68 1.98 13.70 0.13
C LEU A 68 2.99 14.26 1.15
N GLN A 69 4.10 14.84 0.68
CA GLN A 69 5.08 15.46 1.55
C GLN A 69 4.45 16.59 2.37
N GLY A 70 4.59 16.53 3.70
CA GLY A 70 4.03 17.54 4.62
C GLY A 70 2.53 17.39 4.91
N THR A 71 1.85 16.40 4.34
CA THR A 71 0.41 16.16 4.59
C THR A 71 0.13 15.34 5.86
N GLY A 72 1.17 14.74 6.44
CA GLY A 72 1.05 13.79 7.57
C GLY A 72 0.72 12.36 7.14
N VAL A 73 0.57 12.08 5.84
CA VAL A 73 0.43 10.72 5.30
C VAL A 73 1.80 10.12 5.05
N SER A 74 2.04 8.92 5.61
CA SER A 74 3.28 8.20 5.34
C SER A 74 3.11 7.23 4.18
N VAL A 75 4.09 7.19 3.29
CA VAL A 75 4.15 6.27 2.14
C VAL A 75 5.20 5.21 2.42
N THR A 76 4.82 3.93 2.38
CA THR A 76 5.73 2.80 2.62
C THR A 76 5.64 1.80 1.47
N ARG A 77 6.80 1.30 1.04
CA ARG A 77 6.93 0.26 0.02
C ARG A 77 7.15 -1.10 0.68
N THR A 78 6.32 -2.07 0.35
CA THR A 78 6.40 -3.46 0.82
C THR A 78 6.37 -4.40 -0.38
N GLY A 79 7.53 -4.86 -0.83
CA GLY A 79 7.65 -5.63 -2.06
C GLY A 79 7.08 -4.85 -3.25
N ASP A 80 6.06 -5.41 -3.91
CA ASP A 80 5.36 -4.81 -5.03
C ASP A 80 4.18 -3.91 -4.65
N GLN A 81 3.90 -3.76 -3.36
CA GLN A 81 2.78 -2.96 -2.85
C GLN A 81 3.24 -1.58 -2.34
N ILE A 82 2.37 -0.58 -2.45
CA ILE A 82 2.54 0.73 -1.81
C ILE A 82 1.45 0.87 -0.76
N ILE A 83 1.83 1.18 0.47
CA ILE A 83 0.93 1.40 1.60
C ILE A 83 0.97 2.88 1.95
N LEU A 84 -0.18 3.53 1.89
CA LEU A 84 -0.41 4.88 2.39
C LEU A 84 -1.06 4.76 3.75
N ASN A 85 -0.40 5.25 4.80
CA ASN A 85 -0.95 5.24 6.15
C ASN A 85 -1.35 6.67 6.55
N MET A 86 -2.64 6.83 6.83
CA MET A 86 -3.28 8.09 7.18
C MET A 86 -3.74 8.03 8.63
N PRO A 87 -3.12 8.79 9.55
CA PRO A 87 -3.55 8.83 10.94
C PRO A 87 -4.99 9.35 11.08
N SER A 88 -5.81 8.66 11.87
CA SER A 88 -7.22 9.04 12.03
C SER A 88 -7.40 10.43 12.65
N ASP A 89 -6.46 10.89 13.48
CA ASP A 89 -6.58 12.18 14.20
C ASP A 89 -6.53 13.39 13.22
N ILE A 90 -5.91 13.22 12.05
CA ILE A 90 -5.90 14.24 10.99
C ILE A 90 -7.00 14.00 9.93
N THR A 91 -7.49 12.76 9.80
CA THR A 91 -8.50 12.40 8.79
C THR A 91 -9.94 12.53 9.31
N PHE A 92 -10.20 12.24 10.58
CA PHE A 92 -11.53 12.18 11.20
C PHE A 92 -11.56 12.88 12.55
N ASN A 93 -12.76 13.28 12.99
CA ASN A 93 -12.95 13.65 14.39
C ASN A 93 -13.11 12.40 15.25
N VAL A 94 -13.01 12.58 16.57
CA VAL A 94 -13.20 11.51 17.56
C VAL A 94 -14.57 10.87 17.35
N ASP A 95 -14.58 9.54 17.26
CA ASP A 95 -15.77 8.71 17.06
C ASP A 95 -16.65 9.06 15.83
N GLN A 96 -16.07 9.77 14.85
CA GLN A 96 -16.75 10.10 13.60
C GLN A 96 -16.10 9.38 12.41
N ASP A 97 -16.90 9.18 11.37
CA ASP A 97 -16.55 8.58 10.08
C ASP A 97 -16.57 9.60 8.93
N ALA A 98 -17.01 10.83 9.18
CA ALA A 98 -16.91 11.93 8.22
C ALA A 98 -15.46 12.42 8.09
N VAL A 99 -14.93 12.39 6.87
CA VAL A 99 -13.59 12.93 6.56
C VAL A 99 -13.59 14.43 6.83
N LYS A 100 -12.57 14.92 7.54
CA LYS A 100 -12.40 16.34 7.86
C LYS A 100 -12.17 17.14 6.57
N PRO A 101 -12.79 18.33 6.41
CA PRO A 101 -12.60 19.16 5.22
C PRO A 101 -11.14 19.51 4.92
N GLY A 102 -10.32 19.69 5.96
CA GLY A 102 -8.89 19.97 5.80
C GLY A 102 -8.07 18.80 5.22
N PHE A 103 -8.63 17.59 5.20
CA PHE A 103 -7.97 16.41 4.65
C PHE A 103 -8.34 16.12 3.18
N TYR A 104 -9.37 16.79 2.66
CA TYR A 104 -9.77 16.67 1.25
C TYR A 104 -8.65 16.96 0.24
N PRO A 105 -7.81 18.00 0.41
CA PRO A 105 -6.69 18.22 -0.51
C PRO A 105 -5.74 17.03 -0.60
N VAL A 106 -5.50 16.34 0.52
CA VAL A 106 -4.65 15.15 0.58
C VAL A 106 -5.29 13.99 -0.17
N LEU A 107 -6.57 13.73 0.04
CA LEU A 107 -7.30 12.70 -0.70
C LEU A 107 -7.40 13.02 -2.19
N ASN A 108 -7.46 14.30 -2.58
CA ASN A 108 -7.42 14.70 -3.98
C ASN A 108 -6.06 14.37 -4.61
N SER A 109 -4.95 14.62 -3.91
CA SER A 109 -3.62 14.20 -4.36
C SER A 109 -3.53 12.67 -4.51
N VAL A 110 -4.05 11.92 -3.54
CA VAL A 110 -4.14 10.45 -3.66
C VAL A 110 -4.94 10.06 -4.91
N ALA A 111 -6.13 10.63 -5.11
CA ALA A 111 -6.99 10.34 -6.27
C ALA A 111 -6.31 10.65 -7.61
N LEU A 112 -5.60 11.77 -7.73
CA LEU A 112 -4.82 12.10 -8.94
C LEU A 112 -3.81 11.01 -9.28
N VAL A 113 -3.12 10.48 -8.26
CA VAL A 113 -2.15 9.42 -8.45
C VAL A 113 -2.83 8.09 -8.80
N LEU A 114 -3.93 7.73 -8.11
CA LEU A 114 -4.71 6.53 -8.43
C LEU A 114 -5.27 6.57 -9.86
N ASN A 115 -5.66 7.75 -10.35
CA ASN A 115 -6.17 7.92 -11.71
C ASN A 115 -5.07 7.84 -12.79
N LYS A 116 -3.83 8.23 -12.46
CA LYS A 116 -2.67 7.99 -13.34
C LYS A 116 -2.33 6.51 -13.44
N PHE A 117 -2.42 5.78 -12.33
CA PHE A 117 -1.98 4.39 -12.25
C PHE A 117 -3.15 3.44 -12.14
N ARG A 118 -3.80 3.15 -13.27
CA ARG A 118 -5.05 2.38 -13.32
C ARG A 118 -4.87 0.86 -13.22
N GLN A 119 -3.64 0.37 -13.38
CA GLN A 119 -3.30 -1.06 -13.32
C GLN A 119 -2.97 -1.53 -11.89
N THR A 120 -3.72 -1.04 -10.90
CA THR A 120 -3.57 -1.48 -9.50
C THR A 120 -4.94 -1.68 -8.86
N THR A 121 -5.05 -2.65 -7.95
CA THR A 121 -6.12 -2.69 -6.96
C THR A 121 -5.86 -1.69 -5.85
N VAL A 122 -6.93 -1.28 -5.16
CA VAL A 122 -6.89 -0.29 -4.08
C VAL A 122 -7.63 -0.85 -2.87
N ASP A 123 -6.89 -1.45 -1.95
CA ASP A 123 -7.46 -1.98 -0.72
C ASP A 123 -7.47 -0.89 0.36
N VAL A 124 -8.62 -0.60 0.97
CA VAL A 124 -8.78 0.43 1.99
C VAL A 124 -9.12 -0.24 3.32
N PHE A 125 -8.21 -0.10 4.29
CA PHE A 125 -8.32 -0.75 5.59
C PHE A 125 -8.52 0.27 6.70
N GLY A 126 -9.55 0.05 7.52
CA GLY A 126 -9.81 0.86 8.71
C GLY A 126 -9.28 0.17 9.97
N HIS A 127 -8.65 0.95 10.84
CA HIS A 127 -8.15 0.48 12.13
C HIS A 127 -8.51 1.43 13.28
N THR A 128 -8.77 0.87 14.45
CA THR A 128 -8.96 1.60 15.70
C THR A 128 -7.88 1.24 16.71
N ASP A 129 -7.84 1.98 17.83
CA ASP A 129 -7.11 1.53 19.00
C ASP A 129 -7.96 0.55 19.84
N SER A 130 -7.42 0.12 20.98
CA SER A 130 -8.09 -0.84 21.86
C SER A 130 -9.21 -0.27 22.73
N THR A 131 -9.52 1.02 22.63
CA THR A 131 -10.53 1.69 23.44
C THR A 131 -11.92 1.41 22.86
N GLY A 132 -12.92 1.15 23.71
CA GLY A 132 -14.27 0.83 23.27
C GLY A 132 -14.48 -0.66 22.92
N GLY A 133 -15.73 -0.99 22.61
CA GLY A 133 -16.18 -2.35 22.32
C GLY A 133 -15.70 -2.85 20.95
N ASP A 134 -15.57 -4.17 20.82
CA ASP A 134 -15.05 -4.82 19.60
C ASP A 134 -15.96 -4.56 18.40
N GLU A 135 -17.26 -4.73 18.57
CA GLU A 135 -18.27 -4.49 17.53
C GLU A 135 -18.31 -3.02 17.09
N HIS A 136 -18.31 -2.09 18.06
CA HIS A 136 -18.26 -0.66 17.79
C HIS A 136 -17.01 -0.27 16.99
N ASN A 137 -15.85 -0.78 17.39
CA ASN A 137 -14.58 -0.52 16.71
C ASN A 137 -14.55 -1.10 15.30
N PHE A 138 -15.10 -2.30 15.12
CA PHE A 138 -15.22 -2.92 13.81
C PHE A 138 -16.09 -2.06 12.89
N ASP A 139 -17.30 -1.69 13.32
CA ASP A 139 -18.23 -0.85 12.55
C ASP A 139 -17.64 0.53 12.24
N LEU A 140 -17.08 1.23 13.24
CA LEU A 140 -16.43 2.53 13.06
C LEU A 140 -15.28 2.45 12.04
N SER A 141 -14.43 1.42 12.15
CA SER A 141 -13.32 1.24 11.21
C SER A 141 -13.80 0.96 9.78
N GLN A 142 -14.87 0.17 9.62
CA GLN A 142 -15.47 -0.16 8.33
C GLN A 142 -16.07 1.09 7.69
N ARG A 143 -16.82 1.89 8.45
CA ARG A 143 -17.42 3.15 7.96
C ARG A 143 -16.36 4.17 7.56
N ARG A 144 -15.28 4.32 8.32
CA ARG A 144 -14.15 5.20 7.97
C ARG A 144 -13.46 4.78 6.68
N ALA A 145 -13.18 3.48 6.53
CA ALA A 145 -12.60 2.95 5.30
C ALA A 145 -13.53 3.20 4.10
N LEU A 146 -14.84 3.00 4.28
CA LEU A 146 -15.85 3.26 3.27
C LEU A 146 -15.94 4.75 2.90
N ALA A 147 -15.88 5.65 3.89
CA ALA A 147 -15.90 7.09 3.66
C ALA A 147 -14.72 7.55 2.78
N VAL A 148 -13.52 7.01 3.04
CA VAL A 148 -12.33 7.29 2.21
C VAL A 148 -12.51 6.75 0.79
N ALA A 149 -12.95 5.50 0.64
CA ALA A 149 -13.18 4.89 -0.68
C ALA A 149 -14.24 5.65 -1.49
N ASN A 150 -15.35 6.02 -0.86
CA ASN A 150 -16.42 6.80 -1.47
C ASN A 150 -15.93 8.17 -1.93
N TYR A 151 -15.13 8.85 -1.09
CA TYR A 151 -14.55 10.14 -1.46
C TYR A 151 -13.64 10.01 -2.68
N LEU A 152 -12.72 9.04 -2.69
CA LEU A 152 -11.81 8.79 -3.80
C LEU A 152 -12.57 8.41 -5.09
N SER A 153 -13.65 7.63 -4.96
CA SER A 153 -14.51 7.30 -6.10
C SER A 153 -15.23 8.54 -6.65
N GLY A 154 -15.70 9.43 -5.78
CA GLY A 154 -16.23 10.74 -6.16
C GLY A 154 -15.21 11.64 -6.88
N GLN A 155 -13.92 11.43 -6.65
CA GLN A 155 -12.82 12.08 -7.39
C GLN A 155 -12.44 11.35 -8.69
N GLY A 156 -13.27 10.40 -9.15
CA GLY A 156 -13.12 9.72 -10.44
C GLY A 156 -12.31 8.43 -10.41
N VAL A 157 -11.88 7.95 -9.22
CA VAL A 157 -11.24 6.63 -9.12
C VAL A 157 -12.29 5.53 -9.33
N ASP A 158 -12.00 4.60 -10.24
CA ASP A 158 -12.92 3.51 -10.59
C ASP A 158 -13.28 2.66 -9.37
N SER A 159 -14.57 2.61 -9.02
CA SER A 159 -15.08 1.92 -7.83
C SER A 159 -14.76 0.43 -7.83
N ARG A 160 -14.62 -0.17 -9.02
CA ARG A 160 -14.32 -1.60 -9.21
C ARG A 160 -12.92 -2.00 -8.76
N ARG A 161 -12.04 -1.02 -8.52
CA ARG A 161 -10.68 -1.24 -8.03
C ARG A 161 -10.62 -1.35 -6.52
N PHE A 162 -11.68 -0.96 -5.81
CA PHE A 162 -11.65 -0.91 -4.35
C PHE A 162 -12.08 -2.22 -3.70
N ALA A 163 -11.33 -2.64 -2.69
CA ALA A 163 -11.82 -3.50 -1.64
C ALA A 163 -11.75 -2.73 -0.32
N VAL A 164 -12.80 -2.77 0.49
CA VAL A 164 -12.89 -1.99 1.73
C VAL A 164 -13.12 -2.93 2.89
N THR A 165 -12.31 -2.82 3.94
CA THR A 165 -12.42 -3.70 5.11
C THR A 165 -12.09 -2.97 6.40
N GLY A 166 -12.99 -3.04 7.37
CA GLY A 166 -12.71 -2.66 8.75
C GLY A 166 -12.05 -3.80 9.53
N PHE A 167 -10.98 -3.51 10.26
CA PHE A 167 -10.33 -4.47 11.15
C PHE A 167 -10.55 -4.17 12.64
N GLY A 168 -11.18 -3.04 12.97
CA GLY A 168 -11.25 -2.53 14.34
C GLY A 168 -9.85 -2.51 14.97
N LYS A 169 -9.73 -3.09 16.17
CA LYS A 169 -8.47 -3.13 16.94
C LYS A 169 -7.60 -4.37 16.71
N THR A 170 -7.98 -5.25 15.77
CA THR A 170 -7.36 -6.59 15.62
C THR A 170 -5.96 -6.58 14.98
N ARG A 171 -5.57 -5.46 14.33
CA ARG A 171 -4.27 -5.30 13.66
C ARG A 171 -3.53 -4.05 14.17
N PRO A 172 -3.05 -4.05 15.43
CA PRO A 172 -2.27 -2.95 15.96
C PRO A 172 -0.87 -2.91 15.33
N VAL A 173 -0.39 -1.72 15.03
CA VAL A 173 0.99 -1.45 14.57
C VAL A 173 1.90 -0.98 15.71
N ALA A 174 1.31 -0.61 16.84
CA ALA A 174 1.99 -0.16 18.03
C ALA A 174 1.29 -0.62 19.30
N SER A 175 1.98 -0.49 20.45
CA SER A 175 1.41 -0.88 21.75
C SER A 175 0.18 -0.04 22.10
N ASN A 176 -0.93 -0.70 22.40
CA ASN A 176 -2.13 -0.02 22.91
C ASN A 176 -2.00 0.48 24.36
N ALA A 177 -0.92 0.10 25.06
CA ALA A 177 -0.69 0.54 26.43
C ALA A 177 -0.38 2.04 26.54
N THR A 178 0.20 2.65 25.50
CA THR A 178 0.60 4.07 25.51
C THR A 178 -0.36 4.91 24.66
N ALA A 179 -0.54 6.18 25.03
CA ALA A 179 -1.38 7.11 24.26
C ALA A 179 -0.84 7.29 22.82
N GLN A 180 0.48 7.33 22.69
CA GLN A 180 1.18 7.44 21.41
C GLN A 180 0.94 6.22 20.53
N GLY A 181 1.05 5.01 21.08
CA GLY A 181 0.80 3.78 20.31
C GLY A 181 -0.66 3.63 19.93
N ARG A 182 -1.60 4.04 20.79
CA ARG A 182 -3.03 4.13 20.41
C ARG A 182 -3.24 5.11 19.25
N ALA A 183 -2.60 6.28 19.28
CA ALA A 183 -2.67 7.23 18.16
C ALA A 183 -2.15 6.65 16.84
N GLN A 184 -1.08 5.85 16.89
CA GLN A 184 -0.57 5.13 15.72
C GLN A 184 -1.54 4.04 15.24
N ASN A 185 -2.25 3.37 16.15
CA ASN A 185 -3.20 2.32 15.79
C ASN A 185 -4.48 2.87 15.13
N ARG A 186 -4.93 4.06 15.52
CA ARG A 186 -6.06 4.76 14.88
C ARG A 186 -5.64 5.29 13.51
N ARG A 187 -5.92 4.55 12.45
CA ARG A 187 -5.49 4.90 11.09
C ARG A 187 -6.39 4.31 10.01
N VAL A 188 -6.30 4.87 8.82
CA VAL A 188 -6.78 4.23 7.60
C VAL A 188 -5.56 3.98 6.70
N GLU A 189 -5.47 2.75 6.19
CA GLU A 189 -4.45 2.36 5.23
C GLU A 189 -5.06 2.25 3.85
N ILE A 190 -4.37 2.75 2.83
CA ILE A 190 -4.67 2.45 1.43
C ILE A 190 -3.49 1.65 0.89
N GLN A 191 -3.74 0.40 0.52
CA GLN A 191 -2.77 -0.48 -0.10
C GLN A 191 -3.01 -0.55 -1.61
N LEU A 192 -1.95 -0.34 -2.37
CA LEU A 192 -1.94 -0.42 -3.82
C LEU A 192 -1.18 -1.65 -4.25
N SER A 193 -1.84 -2.56 -4.95
CA SER A 193 -1.23 -3.78 -5.47
C SER A 193 -1.34 -3.80 -7.00
N PRO A 194 -0.26 -4.12 -7.75
CA PRO A 194 -0.32 -4.19 -9.21
C PRO A 194 -1.22 -5.32 -9.68
N LEU A 195 -1.92 -5.11 -10.80
CA LEU A 195 -2.59 -6.18 -11.51
C LEU A 195 -1.54 -6.99 -12.28
N THR A 196 -1.39 -8.27 -11.91
CA THR A 196 -0.51 -9.25 -12.55
C THR A 196 -1.29 -10.14 -13.50
#